data_AF-X6MQU7-F1
#
_entry.id   AF-X6MQU7-F1
#
_cell.length_a   1.000
_cell.length_b   1.000
_cell.length_c   1.000
_cell.angle_alpha   90.00
_cell.angle_beta   90.00
_cell.angle_gamma   90.00
#
_symmetry.space_group_name_H-M   'P 1'
#
loop_
_entity.id
_entity.type
_entity.pdbx_description
1 polymer ?
#
loop_
_entity_poly.entity_id
_entity_poly.type
_entity_poly.pdbx_seq_one_letter_code
_entity_poly.pdbx_strand_id
1 'polypeptide(L)'
;MTTLKDLLKADNVSDGSDRDEKYSDCEKDIKALQEKIKEKLAESARTLPKIFDEKTPDKIPLAPPLRERRTLKGHFGKIYGLAWSGDGAHIVSASQDGKIIVCFYVFFKPHVHLEKKRGV
;
A
#
# COMPACT_ATOMS: atom_id res chain seq x y z
N MET A 1 -9.58 49.93 48.87
CA MET A 1 -8.52 49.99 47.84
C MET A 1 -8.14 48.56 47.50
N THR A 2 -8.93 47.90 46.66
CA THR A 2 -8.63 46.56 46.14
C THR A 2 -7.41 46.68 45.21
N THR A 3 -6.41 45.81 45.38
CA THR A 3 -5.13 46.02 44.70
C THR A 3 -5.24 45.57 43.24
N LEU A 4 -4.59 46.29 42.32
CA LEU A 4 -4.60 45.98 40.88
C LEU A 4 -4.09 44.57 40.55
N LYS A 5 -3.37 43.93 41.47
CA LYS A 5 -2.92 42.54 41.36
C LYS A 5 -4.06 41.53 41.54
N ASP A 6 -5.12 41.89 42.27
CA ASP A 6 -6.27 41.03 42.52
C ASP A 6 -7.19 40.98 41.28
N LEU A 7 -7.25 42.06 40.49
CA LEU A 7 -7.99 42.13 39.22
C LEU A 7 -7.28 41.40 38.07
N LEU A 8 -5.94 41.42 38.02
CA LEU A 8 -5.18 40.75 36.96
C LEU A 8 -5.19 39.22 37.07
N LYS A 9 -5.59 38.68 38.22
CA LYS A 9 -5.68 37.24 38.48
C LYS A 9 -7.05 36.65 38.15
N ALA A 10 -8.05 37.50 37.88
CA ALA A 10 -9.40 37.07 37.54
C ALA A 10 -9.53 36.60 36.08
N ASP A 11 -8.70 37.11 35.16
CA ASP A 11 -8.88 36.87 33.72
C ASP A 11 -8.09 35.67 33.16
N ASN A 12 -7.32 34.94 33.98
CA ASN A 12 -6.42 33.87 33.51
C ASN A 12 -6.59 32.50 34.19
N VAL A 13 -7.69 32.25 34.92
CA VAL A 13 -7.81 31.04 35.76
C VAL A 13 -8.89 30.04 35.31
N SER A 14 -9.74 30.33 34.32
CA SER A 14 -10.86 29.43 33.99
C SER A 14 -10.71 28.58 32.72
N ASP A 15 -9.68 28.78 31.90
CA ASP A 15 -9.60 28.13 30.57
C ASP A 15 -8.59 26.95 30.52
N GLY A 16 -7.91 26.65 31.63
CA GLY A 16 -7.01 25.50 31.74
C GLY A 16 -7.74 24.22 32.17
N SER A 17 -8.58 24.32 33.20
CA SER A 17 -9.36 23.20 33.74
C SER A 17 -10.33 22.60 32.72
N ASP A 18 -10.98 23.46 31.92
CA ASP A 18 -11.94 23.04 30.89
C ASP A 18 -11.25 22.36 29.68
N ARG A 19 -9.99 22.72 29.40
CA ARG A 19 -9.17 22.02 28.40
C ARG A 19 -8.68 20.68 28.92
N ASP A 20 -8.17 20.64 30.14
CA ASP A 20 -7.68 19.40 30.77
C ASP A 20 -8.81 18.38 30.97
N GLU A 21 -10.02 18.85 31.28
CA GLU A 21 -11.23 18.02 31.34
C GLU A 21 -11.62 17.48 29.95
N LYS A 22 -11.60 18.32 28.91
CA LYS A 22 -11.80 17.89 27.51
C LYS A 22 -10.74 16.88 27.04
N TYR A 23 -9.46 17.05 27.42
CA TYR A 23 -8.41 16.09 27.09
C TYR A 23 -8.61 14.75 27.81
N SER A 24 -9.04 14.77 29.07
CA SER A 24 -9.39 13.58 29.85
C SER A 24 -10.57 12.82 29.23
N ASP A 25 -11.60 13.53 28.78
CA ASP A 25 -12.76 12.93 28.14
C ASP A 25 -12.41 12.36 26.75
N CYS A 26 -11.62 13.09 25.96
CA CYS A 26 -11.08 12.59 24.69
C CYS A 26 -10.19 11.35 24.90
N GLU A 27 -9.40 11.29 25.98
CA GLU A 27 -8.57 10.11 26.28
C GLU A 27 -9.42 8.89 26.63
N LYS A 28 -10.52 9.08 27.37
CA LYS A 28 -11.50 8.02 27.65
C LYS A 28 -12.17 7.54 26.36
N ASP A 29 -12.57 8.45 25.49
CA ASP A 29 -13.18 8.13 24.19
C ASP A 29 -12.22 7.38 23.27
N ILE A 30 -10.94 7.77 23.23
CA ILE A 30 -9.90 7.06 22.46
C ILE A 30 -9.76 5.62 22.99
N LYS A 31 -9.69 5.44 24.31
CA LYS A 31 -9.59 4.10 24.91
C LYS A 31 -10.83 3.25 24.61
N ALA A 32 -12.02 3.85 24.70
CA ALA A 32 -13.28 3.18 24.37
C ALA A 32 -13.35 2.80 22.87
N LEU A 33 -12.89 3.66 21.97
CA LEU A 33 -12.83 3.37 20.53
C LEU A 33 -11.80 2.29 20.21
N GLN A 34 -10.65 2.28 20.89
CA GLN A 34 -9.65 1.21 20.77
C GLN A 34 -10.21 -0.14 21.20
N GLU A 35 -10.98 -0.19 22.29
CA GLU A 35 -11.63 -1.42 22.75
C GLU A 35 -12.67 -1.92 21.73
N LYS A 36 -13.53 -1.03 21.23
CA LYS A 36 -14.50 -1.36 20.15
C LYS A 36 -13.82 -1.88 18.88
N ILE A 37 -12.66 -1.32 18.50
CA ILE A 37 -11.88 -1.81 17.36
C ILE A 37 -11.34 -3.21 17.64
N LYS A 38 -10.79 -3.46 18.83
CA LYS A 38 -10.29 -4.79 19.22
C LYS A 38 -11.40 -5.82 19.25
N GLU A 39 -12.58 -5.46 19.75
CA GLU A 39 -13.76 -6.33 19.77
C GLU A 39 -14.20 -6.69 18.34
N LYS A 40 -14.39 -5.70 17.47
CA LYS A 40 -14.72 -5.95 16.04
C LYS A 40 -13.64 -6.74 15.31
N LEU A 41 -12.37 -6.54 15.65
CA LEU A 41 -11.27 -7.33 15.10
C LEU A 41 -11.35 -8.79 15.58
N ALA A 42 -11.70 -9.02 16.85
CA ALA A 42 -11.90 -10.37 17.38
C ALA A 42 -13.14 -11.06 16.78
N GLU A 43 -14.24 -10.33 16.58
CA GLU A 43 -15.45 -10.82 15.90
C GLU A 43 -15.17 -11.21 14.44
N SER A 44 -14.49 -10.33 13.70
CA SER A 44 -14.11 -10.59 12.31
C SER A 44 -13.06 -11.71 12.21
N ALA A 45 -12.09 -11.79 13.12
CA ALA A 45 -11.13 -12.89 13.18
C ALA A 45 -11.79 -14.25 13.49
N ARG A 46 -12.89 -14.28 14.26
CA ARG A 46 -13.70 -15.50 14.46
C ARG A 46 -14.45 -15.94 13.21
N THR A 47 -14.77 -15.01 12.33
CA THR A 47 -15.55 -15.26 11.10
C THR A 47 -14.66 -15.63 9.93
N LEU A 48 -13.39 -15.20 9.94
CA LEU A 48 -12.40 -15.72 9.03
C LEU A 48 -12.29 -17.23 9.27
N PRO A 49 -12.59 -18.07 8.26
CA PRO A 49 -12.24 -19.47 8.37
C PRO A 49 -10.75 -19.53 8.69
N LYS A 50 -10.39 -20.30 9.72
CA LYS A 50 -9.02 -20.74 9.97
C LYS A 50 -8.61 -21.65 8.80
N ILE A 51 -8.46 -21.09 7.61
CA ILE A 51 -8.00 -21.78 6.39
C ILE A 51 -6.60 -22.36 6.63
N PHE A 52 -5.90 -21.84 7.64
CA PHE A 52 -4.57 -22.25 8.04
C PHE A 52 -4.51 -23.21 9.24
N ASP A 53 -5.64 -23.66 9.81
CA ASP A 53 -5.60 -24.69 10.83
C ASP A 53 -5.64 -26.10 10.20
N GLU A 54 -4.47 -26.71 10.18
CA GLU A 54 -4.25 -28.10 10.58
C GLU A 54 -4.52 -29.23 9.58
N LYS A 55 -4.08 -29.02 8.34
CA LYS A 55 -3.29 -30.03 7.62
C LYS A 55 -2.60 -29.29 6.50
N THR A 56 -1.28 -29.19 6.52
CA THR A 56 -0.55 -28.75 5.33
C THR A 56 -1.10 -29.58 4.16
N PRO A 57 -1.77 -29.00 3.16
CA PRO A 57 -2.21 -29.78 2.02
C PRO A 57 -0.96 -30.49 1.50
N ASP A 58 -1.05 -31.82 1.41
CA ASP A 58 0.03 -32.70 0.99
C ASP A 58 0.80 -32.03 -0.13
N LYS A 59 2.07 -31.67 0.14
CA LYS A 59 3.04 -31.02 -0.75
C LYS A 59 2.36 -30.43 -2.00
N ILE A 60 2.06 -29.13 -1.96
CA ILE A 60 1.73 -28.34 -3.16
C ILE A 60 2.66 -28.86 -4.27
N PRO A 61 2.13 -29.43 -5.36
CA PRO A 61 2.96 -30.09 -6.36
C PRO A 61 4.04 -29.09 -6.75
N LEU A 62 5.30 -29.49 -6.61
CA LEU A 62 6.45 -28.60 -6.79
C LEU A 62 6.26 -27.91 -8.13
N ALA A 63 5.81 -26.66 -8.07
CA ALA A 63 5.56 -25.90 -9.28
C ALA A 63 6.87 -25.94 -10.07
N PRO A 64 6.82 -26.14 -11.39
CA PRO A 64 8.03 -26.12 -12.18
C PRO A 64 8.80 -24.83 -11.84
N PRO A 65 10.13 -24.89 -11.75
CA PRO A 65 10.91 -23.75 -11.33
C PRO A 65 10.54 -22.53 -12.18
N LEU A 66 10.31 -21.39 -11.52
CA LEU A 66 9.98 -20.16 -12.21
C LEU A 66 11.09 -19.86 -13.22
N ARG A 67 10.72 -19.79 -14.49
CA ARG A 67 11.63 -19.47 -15.59
C ARG A 67 11.18 -18.16 -16.23
N GLU A 68 12.13 -17.27 -16.47
CA GLU A 68 11.89 -16.04 -17.23
C GLU A 68 11.35 -16.41 -18.62
N ARG A 69 10.12 -15.97 -18.92
CA ARG A 69 9.49 -16.21 -20.23
C ARG A 69 9.84 -15.13 -21.24
N ARG A 70 10.01 -13.89 -20.79
CA ARG A 70 10.25 -12.72 -21.66
C ARG A 70 11.06 -11.67 -20.91
N THR A 71 11.97 -11.04 -21.64
CA THR A 71 12.67 -9.82 -21.23
C THR A 71 12.10 -8.64 -21.99
N LEU A 72 11.40 -7.73 -21.32
CA LEU A 72 10.89 -6.49 -21.92
C LEU A 72 12.00 -5.44 -21.95
N LYS A 73 12.66 -5.30 -23.09
CA LYS A 73 13.74 -4.31 -23.31
C LYS A 73 13.17 -3.02 -23.89
N GLY A 74 13.69 -1.87 -23.47
CA GLY A 74 13.32 -0.58 -24.06
C GLY A 74 13.60 0.63 -23.17
N HIS A 75 13.54 0.48 -21.85
CA HIS A 75 13.91 1.54 -20.91
C HIS A 75 15.43 1.71 -20.83
N PHE A 76 15.87 2.97 -20.78
CA PHE A 76 17.28 3.34 -20.66
C PHE A 76 17.69 3.66 -19.22
N GLY A 77 16.73 3.66 -18.28
CA GLY A 77 16.93 3.93 -16.87
C GLY A 77 16.23 2.93 -15.95
N LYS A 78 16.43 3.10 -14.63
CA LYS A 78 15.79 2.26 -13.60
C LYS A 78 14.27 2.40 -13.66
N ILE A 79 13.58 1.26 -13.57
CA ILE A 79 12.11 1.19 -13.53
C ILE A 79 11.66 1.26 -12.08
N TYR A 80 10.72 2.15 -11.76
CA TYR A 80 10.18 2.32 -10.40
C TYR A 80 8.74 1.83 -10.25
N GLY A 81 7.99 1.77 -11.35
CA GLY A 81 6.59 1.39 -11.34
C GLY A 81 6.24 0.45 -12.48
N LEU A 82 5.42 -0.55 -12.18
CA LEU A 82 4.83 -1.49 -13.12
C LEU A 82 3.36 -1.71 -12.77
N ALA A 83 2.49 -1.72 -13.77
CA ALA A 83 1.07 -1.99 -13.61
C ALA A 83 0.56 -2.91 -14.73
N TRP A 84 -0.18 -3.96 -14.36
CA TRP A 84 -0.87 -4.82 -15.31
C TRP A 84 -2.21 -4.21 -15.70
N SER A 85 -2.53 -4.27 -16.98
CA SER A 85 -3.90 -4.03 -17.44
C SER A 85 -4.79 -5.22 -17.05
N GLY A 86 -6.06 -4.96 -16.78
CA GLY A 86 -7.06 -6.00 -16.46
C GLY A 86 -7.32 -6.97 -17.61
N ASP A 87 -6.85 -6.66 -18.82
CA ASP A 87 -6.92 -7.54 -19.99
C ASP A 87 -5.87 -8.68 -19.98
N GLY A 88 -4.91 -8.66 -19.04
CA GLY A 88 -3.84 -9.67 -18.94
C GLY A 88 -2.83 -9.66 -20.10
N ALA A 89 -2.95 -8.68 -21.00
CA ALA A 89 -2.15 -8.58 -22.21
C ALA A 89 -1.23 -7.36 -22.23
N HIS A 90 -1.54 -6.32 -21.47
CA HIS A 90 -0.74 -5.10 -21.42
C HIS A 90 -0.11 -4.88 -20.05
N ILE A 91 1.09 -4.31 -20.08
CA ILE A 91 1.81 -3.84 -18.90
C ILE A 91 2.27 -2.41 -19.18
N VAL A 92 2.13 -1.54 -18.19
CA VAL A 92 2.68 -0.19 -18.21
C VAL A 92 3.91 -0.17 -17.30
N SER A 93 5.03 0.34 -17.82
CA SER A 93 6.26 0.53 -17.07
C SER A 93 6.67 2.00 -17.06
N ALA A 94 7.06 2.51 -15.89
CA ALA A 94 7.52 3.87 -15.69
C ALA A 94 8.98 3.88 -15.20
N SER A 95 9.83 4.62 -15.91
CA SER A 95 11.28 4.65 -15.67
C SER A 95 11.80 6.04 -15.36
N GLN A 96 12.97 6.08 -14.74
CA GLN A 96 13.75 7.29 -14.45
C GLN A 96 14.11 8.08 -15.71
N ASP A 97 14.14 7.44 -16.88
CA ASP A 97 14.40 8.07 -18.16
C ASP A 97 13.30 9.07 -18.59
N GLY A 98 12.27 9.27 -17.77
CA GLY A 98 11.15 10.16 -18.02
C GLY A 98 10.15 9.57 -19.01
N LYS A 99 10.28 8.28 -19.36
CA LYS A 99 9.41 7.59 -20.30
C LYS A 99 8.51 6.61 -19.59
N ILE A 100 7.30 6.51 -20.13
CA ILE A 100 6.33 5.47 -19.81
C ILE A 100 6.16 4.63 -21.07
N ILE A 101 6.31 3.31 -20.96
CA ILE A 101 6.16 2.39 -22.09
C ILE A 101 4.97 1.47 -21.80
N VAL A 102 4.04 1.39 -22.77
CA VAL A 102 2.99 0.37 -22.79
C VAL A 102 3.51 -0.81 -23.58
N CYS A 103 3.69 -1.94 -22.90
CA CYS A 103 4.22 -3.17 -23.46
C CYS A 103 3.11 -4.20 -23.68
N PHE A 104 3.13 -4.87 -24.83
CA PHE A 104 2.27 -6.01 -25.13
C PHE A 104 2.92 -7.31 -24.61
N TYR A 105 2.38 -7.85 -23.52
CA TYR A 105 2.81 -9.11 -22.93
C TYR A 105 2.40 -10.36 -23.73
N VAL A 106 1.42 -10.26 -24.64
CA VAL A 106 0.94 -11.43 -25.42
C VAL A 106 1.65 -11.55 -26.77
N PHE A 107 1.93 -10.45 -27.47
CA PHE A 107 2.56 -10.44 -28.79
C PHE A 107 3.97 -9.84 -28.76
N PHE A 108 4.98 -10.65 -28.42
CA PHE A 108 6.36 -10.36 -28.84
C PHE A 108 6.56 -11.11 -30.16
N LYS A 109 6.27 -10.46 -31.30
CA LYS A 109 6.67 -11.00 -32.60
C LYS A 109 8.19 -10.83 -32.66
N PRO A 110 9.00 -11.91 -32.68
CA PRO A 110 10.44 -11.75 -32.84
C PRO A 110 10.66 -11.17 -34.24
N HIS A 111 10.94 -9.87 -34.33
CA HIS A 111 11.28 -9.24 -35.59
C HIS A 111 12.74 -9.58 -35.89
N VAL A 112 12.96 -10.75 -36.51
CA VAL A 112 14.27 -11.13 -37.04
C VAL A 112 14.51 -10.27 -38.27
N HIS A 113 15.37 -9.27 -38.14
CA HIS A 113 15.86 -8.50 -39.27
C HIS A 113 16.78 -9.39 -40.11
N LEU A 114 16.22 -10.06 -41.11
CA LEU A 114 17.00 -10.75 -42.13
C LEU A 114 17.56 -9.69 -43.08
N GLU A 115 18.82 -9.30 -42.88
CA GLU A 115 19.59 -8.62 -43.92
C GLU A 115 19.67 -9.54 -45.15
N LYS A 116 18.93 -9.16 -46.19
CA LYS A 116 19.03 -9.79 -47.51
C LYS A 116 20.39 -9.41 -48.10
N LYS A 117 21.38 -10.30 -47.98
CA LYS A 117 22.60 -10.20 -48.81
C LYS A 117 22.16 -10.21 -50.27
N ARG A 118 22.35 -9.08 -50.96
CA ARG A 118 22.28 -9.01 -52.42
C ARG A 118 23.42 -9.90 -52.94
N GLY A 119 23.06 -11.00 -53.58
CA GLY A 119 24.01 -11.80 -54.36
C GLY A 119 24.51 -10.98 -55.54
N VAL A 120 25.82 -11.08 -55.78
CA VAL A 120 26.46 -10.78 -57.06
C VAL A 120 26.31 -12.01 -57.94
#